data_AF-R7HIJ1-F1
#
_entry.id   AF-R7HIJ1-F1
#
_cell.length_a   1.000
_cell.length_b   1.000
_cell.length_c   1.000
_cell.angle_alpha   90.00
_cell.angle_beta   90.00
_cell.angle_gamma   90.00
#
_symmetry.space_group_name_H-M   'P 1'
#
loop_
_entity.id
_entity.type
_entity.pdbx_description
1 polymer ?
#
loop_
_entity_poly.entity_id
_entity_poly.type
_entity_poly.pdbx_seq_one_letter_code
_entity_poly.pdbx_strand_id
1 'polypeptide(L)'
;MIKNINNNKIIMITHIADIDGMGSLILAKKHYSNIDYILCEINELIEVFSSIDYSKYEIIYVCDLALSKTILNYLNKHPEITNKIKHFDHHEIIENSPYYVNSIIYLNGKPTCGTQLFYNYLLTLDTKFNNKFYKTFVEAIREQDNFDFGDEEYNAKLLAFTHALIGPEEYINLICNLNDNDDFKLSKIYEDLYKSDLKKQKEYIEFINKNLCITDYNGYKVGVTICEQYRSIVGNSICKLRPEIDFIIIINFNRNRVSLRSVKESIDLNKIGKTFHPDGGGHKLSAGFLIDSKSILKLKPFIDLYINNLTLKK
;
A
#
# COMPACT_ATOMS: atom_id res chain seq x y z
N MET A 1 -8.22 12.86 -0.91
CA MET A 1 -7.75 13.41 0.38
C MET A 1 -8.87 13.56 1.43
N ILE A 2 -8.55 13.32 2.72
CA ILE A 2 -9.36 13.62 3.92
C ILE A 2 -8.54 14.53 4.84
N LYS A 3 -9.16 15.55 5.45
CA LYS A 3 -8.48 16.52 6.34
C LYS A 3 -9.23 16.66 7.67
N ASN A 4 -8.48 16.71 8.76
CA ASN A 4 -8.98 17.05 10.10
C ASN A 4 -8.02 18.06 10.72
N ILE A 5 -8.39 19.35 10.69
CA ILE A 5 -7.54 20.47 11.08
C ILE A 5 -8.27 21.27 12.16
N ASN A 6 -7.83 21.14 13.41
CA ASN A 6 -8.44 21.78 14.58
C ASN A 6 -7.52 22.81 15.24
N ASN A 7 -6.47 23.27 14.54
CA ASN A 7 -5.48 24.22 15.06
C ASN A 7 -4.62 23.65 16.19
N ASN A 8 -4.27 22.37 16.09
CA ASN A 8 -3.30 21.76 16.99
C ASN A 8 -1.86 22.14 16.60
N LYS A 9 -0.90 21.81 17.48
CA LYS A 9 0.53 22.06 17.26
C LYS A 9 1.26 20.94 16.51
N ILE A 10 0.61 19.80 16.33
CA ILE A 10 1.18 18.64 15.64
C ILE A 10 0.24 18.29 14.50
N ILE A 11 0.82 18.05 13.32
CA ILE A 11 0.10 17.53 12.16
C ILE A 11 0.76 16.25 11.65
N MET A 12 -0.04 15.27 11.24
CA MET A 12 0.42 14.12 10.47
C MET A 12 -0.17 14.11 9.07
N ILE A 13 0.71 13.95 8.06
CA ILE A 13 0.35 13.76 6.66
C ILE A 13 0.73 12.31 6.32
N THR A 14 -0.22 11.49 5.88
CA THR A 14 0.07 10.08 5.60
C THR A 14 -0.82 9.50 4.50
N HIS A 15 -0.41 8.35 3.94
CA HIS A 15 -1.10 7.71 2.82
C HIS A 15 -2.55 7.34 3.18
N ILE A 16 -3.47 7.49 2.23
CA ILE A 16 -4.91 7.16 2.42
C ILE A 16 -5.32 5.78 1.88
N ALA A 17 -4.50 5.12 1.08
CA ALA A 17 -4.95 3.95 0.33
C ALA A 17 -4.99 2.63 1.11
N ASP A 18 -4.20 2.49 2.19
CA ASP A 18 -4.03 1.21 2.88
C ASP A 18 -3.73 1.35 4.37
N ILE A 19 -3.48 0.21 5.01
CA ILE A 19 -3.31 0.13 6.45
C ILE A 19 -1.95 0.63 6.94
N ASP A 20 -0.96 0.82 6.08
CA ASP A 20 0.34 1.34 6.49
C ASP A 20 0.29 2.86 6.74
N GLY A 21 -0.35 3.61 5.84
CA GLY A 21 -0.69 5.00 6.13
C GLY A 21 -1.53 5.16 7.40
N MET A 22 -2.55 4.32 7.57
CA MET A 22 -3.46 4.40 8.71
C MET A 22 -2.79 4.03 10.02
N GLY A 23 -1.90 3.02 10.01
CA GLY A 23 -1.19 2.56 11.19
C GLY A 23 -0.40 3.66 11.87
N SER A 24 0.31 4.48 11.07
CA SER A 24 1.03 5.65 11.56
C SER A 24 0.11 6.64 12.28
N LEU A 25 -1.06 6.95 11.71
CA LEU A 25 -2.02 7.88 12.32
C LEU A 25 -2.69 7.30 13.57
N ILE A 26 -3.00 6.01 13.58
CA ILE A 26 -3.55 5.32 14.76
C ILE A 26 -2.56 5.41 15.93
N LEU A 27 -1.28 5.11 15.68
CA LEU A 27 -0.22 5.24 16.68
C LEU A 27 -0.09 6.68 17.19
N ALA A 28 -0.16 7.66 16.29
CA ALA A 28 -0.09 9.07 16.66
C ALA A 28 -1.28 9.50 17.52
N LYS A 29 -2.51 9.07 17.20
CA LYS A 29 -3.73 9.33 18.00
C LYS A 29 -3.72 8.62 19.36
N LYS A 30 -3.04 7.48 19.48
CA LYS A 30 -2.80 6.80 20.76
C LYS A 30 -1.71 7.50 21.60
N HIS A 31 -0.76 8.17 20.96
CA HIS A 31 0.29 8.92 21.66
C HIS A 31 -0.16 10.31 22.11
N TYR A 32 -0.73 11.09 21.18
CA TYR A 32 -1.12 12.48 21.38
C TYR A 32 -2.62 12.62 21.59
N SER A 33 -3.02 13.36 22.62
CA SER A 33 -4.44 13.69 22.86
C SER A 33 -5.02 14.59 21.76
N ASN A 34 -4.19 15.43 21.14
CA ASN A 34 -4.59 16.43 20.15
C ASN A 34 -3.61 16.41 18.98
N ILE A 35 -4.08 16.04 17.79
CA ILE A 35 -3.28 15.99 16.56
C ILE A 35 -4.18 16.32 15.36
N ASP A 36 -3.70 17.18 14.48
CA ASP A 36 -4.32 17.42 13.17
C ASP A 36 -3.82 16.35 12.18
N TYR A 37 -4.62 15.98 11.18
CA TYR A 37 -4.16 15.02 10.18
C TYR A 37 -4.70 15.28 8.78
N ILE A 38 -3.93 14.82 7.80
CA ILE A 38 -4.29 14.79 6.39
C ILE A 38 -3.98 13.40 5.86
N LEU A 39 -5.01 12.71 5.37
CA LEU A 39 -4.86 11.46 4.62
C LEU A 39 -4.91 11.80 3.13
N CYS A 40 -3.85 11.52 2.39
CA CYS A 40 -3.77 11.87 0.97
C CYS A 40 -3.08 10.79 0.14
N GLU A 41 -3.29 10.85 -1.17
CA GLU A 41 -2.50 10.12 -2.15
C GLU A 41 -1.19 10.88 -2.46
N ILE A 42 -0.16 10.18 -2.93
CA ILE A 42 1.15 10.79 -3.26
C ILE A 42 1.01 11.95 -4.26
N ASN A 43 0.09 11.86 -5.22
CA ASN A 43 -0.12 12.89 -6.23
C ASN A 43 -0.80 14.17 -5.68
N GLU A 44 -1.44 14.09 -4.51
CA GLU A 44 -2.05 15.23 -3.81
C GLU A 44 -1.03 15.96 -2.91
N LEU A 45 0.13 15.34 -2.63
CA LEU A 45 1.08 15.82 -1.62
C LEU A 45 1.64 17.23 -1.91
N ILE A 46 1.80 17.59 -3.18
CA ILE A 46 2.25 18.95 -3.55
C ILE A 46 1.20 20.00 -3.18
N GLU A 47 -0.08 19.69 -3.36
CA GLU A 47 -1.19 20.55 -2.96
C GLU A 47 -1.23 20.66 -1.44
N VAL A 48 -1.01 19.55 -0.72
CA VAL A 48 -0.97 19.55 0.75
C VAL A 48 0.12 20.49 1.28
N PHE A 49 1.33 20.43 0.73
CA PHE A 49 2.42 21.32 1.17
C PHE A 49 2.25 22.78 0.76
N SER A 50 1.51 23.06 -0.32
CA SER A 50 1.33 24.42 -0.85
C SER A 50 0.07 25.15 -0.40
N SER A 51 -0.96 24.42 0.05
CA SER A 51 -2.26 24.99 0.42
C SER A 51 -2.48 25.15 1.93
N ILE A 52 -1.68 24.50 2.76
CA ILE A 52 -1.84 24.52 4.22
C ILE A 52 -0.89 25.53 4.84
N ASP A 53 -1.40 26.32 5.81
CA ASP A 53 -0.56 27.15 6.66
C ASP A 53 0.10 26.28 7.75
N TYR A 54 1.42 26.14 7.66
CA TYR A 54 2.23 25.37 8.60
C TYR A 54 2.88 26.21 9.71
N SER A 55 2.61 27.51 9.78
CA SER A 55 3.25 28.43 10.71
C SER A 55 3.06 28.00 12.18
N LYS A 56 1.84 27.55 12.53
CA LYS A 56 1.43 27.15 13.88
C LYS A 56 1.92 25.77 14.34
N TYR A 57 2.28 24.88 13.41
CA TYR A 57 2.72 23.54 13.78
C TYR A 57 4.16 23.58 14.29
N GLU A 58 4.45 22.79 15.31
CA GLU A 58 5.80 22.57 15.85
C GLU A 58 6.41 21.30 15.24
N ILE A 59 5.58 20.31 14.92
CA ILE A 59 6.00 19.04 14.31
C ILE A 59 5.08 18.70 13.14
N ILE A 60 5.67 18.29 12.03
CA ILE A 60 4.99 17.79 10.83
C ILE A 60 5.48 16.35 10.61
N TYR A 61 4.65 15.37 10.92
CA TYR A 61 4.91 13.99 10.56
C TYR A 61 4.51 13.74 9.12
N VAL A 62 5.38 13.08 8.36
CA VAL A 62 5.07 12.61 7.00
C VAL A 62 5.40 11.13 6.95
N CYS A 63 4.38 10.28 6.81
CA CYS A 63 4.53 8.83 6.89
C CYS A 63 3.97 8.16 5.63
N ASP A 64 4.68 7.13 5.14
CA ASP A 64 4.26 6.32 3.99
C ASP A 64 3.99 7.16 2.72
N LEU A 65 4.81 8.20 2.50
CA LEU A 65 4.64 9.15 1.41
C LEU A 65 5.99 9.55 0.84
N ALA A 66 6.40 8.87 -0.23
CA ALA A 66 7.65 9.17 -0.91
C ALA A 66 7.70 10.63 -1.40
N LEU A 67 8.75 11.35 -0.99
CA LEU A 67 8.97 12.74 -1.38
C LEU A 67 9.62 12.82 -2.77
N SER A 68 8.80 12.95 -3.81
CA SER A 68 9.29 13.09 -5.18
C SER A 68 10.16 14.33 -5.40
N LYS A 69 10.95 14.35 -6.49
CA LYS A 69 11.78 15.51 -6.88
C LYS A 69 10.99 16.83 -6.91
N THR A 70 9.74 16.81 -7.36
CA THR A 70 8.87 17.98 -7.39
C THR A 70 8.58 18.50 -5.98
N ILE A 71 8.28 17.59 -5.04
CA ILE A 71 8.04 17.92 -3.64
C ILE A 71 9.31 18.46 -2.98
N LEU A 72 10.46 17.81 -3.21
CA LEU A 72 11.75 18.27 -2.68
C LEU A 72 12.12 19.67 -3.18
N ASN A 73 11.89 19.96 -4.47
CA ASN A 73 12.13 21.29 -5.04
C ASN A 73 11.24 22.38 -4.41
N TYR A 74 10.02 22.03 -4.03
CA TYR A 74 9.15 22.91 -3.27
C TYR A 74 9.69 23.09 -1.85
N LEU A 75 9.83 22.01 -1.09
CA LEU A 75 10.25 22.01 0.32
C LEU A 75 11.61 22.70 0.55
N ASN A 76 12.57 22.56 -0.36
CA ASN A 76 13.88 23.23 -0.27
C ASN A 76 13.80 24.77 -0.31
N LYS A 77 12.68 25.33 -0.79
CA LYS A 77 12.41 26.78 -0.76
C LYS A 77 11.65 27.23 0.50
N HIS A 78 11.25 26.27 1.34
CA HIS A 78 10.40 26.47 2.51
C HIS A 78 11.07 25.91 3.79
N PRO A 79 12.19 26.50 4.24
CA PRO A 79 12.89 26.08 5.46
C PRO A 79 12.00 26.12 6.72
N GLU A 80 11.01 27.02 6.76
CA GLU A 80 10.01 27.11 7.82
C GLU A 80 9.13 25.87 7.96
N ILE A 81 9.00 25.07 6.87
CA ILE A 81 8.32 23.77 6.87
C ILE A 81 9.32 22.66 7.15
N THR A 82 10.44 22.61 6.41
CA THR A 82 11.38 21.48 6.47
C THR A 82 12.05 21.30 7.82
N ASN A 83 12.30 22.38 8.56
CA ASN A 83 12.85 22.33 9.92
C ASN A 83 11.91 21.62 10.92
N LYS A 84 10.63 21.43 10.57
CA LYS A 84 9.60 20.81 11.41
C LYS A 84 9.25 19.38 10.95
N ILE A 85 9.74 18.94 9.80
CA ILE A 85 9.41 17.64 9.21
C ILE A 85 10.12 16.51 9.96
N LYS A 86 9.35 15.45 10.26
CA LYS A 86 9.85 14.12 10.61
C LYS A 86 9.26 13.11 9.63
N HIS A 87 10.10 12.63 8.73
CA HIS A 87 9.72 11.72 7.65
C HIS A 87 9.95 10.25 8.03
N PHE A 88 8.98 9.38 7.72
CA PHE A 88 9.03 7.94 7.97
C PHE A 88 8.48 7.20 6.75
N ASP A 89 9.38 6.79 5.86
CA ASP A 89 9.04 6.18 4.58
C ASP A 89 9.91 4.96 4.30
N HIS A 90 9.45 4.08 3.41
CA HIS A 90 10.12 2.83 3.06
C HIS A 90 10.28 2.62 1.54
N HIS A 91 9.87 3.61 0.74
CA HIS A 91 10.01 3.59 -0.71
C HIS A 91 11.45 3.86 -1.17
N GLU A 92 11.69 3.77 -2.50
CA GLU A 92 13.02 3.91 -3.10
C GLU A 92 13.77 5.16 -2.61
N ILE A 93 15.00 4.95 -2.12
CA ILE A 93 15.85 6.01 -1.57
C ILE A 93 16.32 6.91 -2.72
N ILE A 94 16.13 8.21 -2.56
CA ILE A 94 16.71 9.22 -3.45
C ILE A 94 18.16 9.48 -2.99
N GLU A 95 19.14 9.25 -3.86
CA GLU A 95 20.54 9.59 -3.58
C GLU A 95 20.67 11.09 -3.24
N ASN A 96 21.53 11.41 -2.27
CA ASN A 96 21.73 12.78 -1.77
C ASN A 96 20.44 13.44 -1.23
N SER A 97 19.60 12.63 -0.57
CA SER A 97 18.39 13.11 0.11
C SER A 97 18.69 14.23 1.14
N PRO A 98 17.89 15.30 1.18
CA PRO A 98 18.00 16.34 2.21
C PRO A 98 17.84 15.80 3.64
N TYR A 99 18.31 16.56 4.64
CA TYR A 99 18.32 16.14 6.05
C TYR A 99 16.94 15.78 6.63
N TYR A 100 15.86 16.32 6.07
CA TYR A 100 14.48 16.09 6.52
C TYR A 100 13.83 14.87 5.86
N VAL A 101 14.53 14.21 4.92
CA VAL A 101 14.07 13.01 4.23
C VAL A 101 14.70 11.79 4.89
N ASN A 102 13.85 10.93 5.43
CA ASN A 102 14.25 9.66 6.00
C ASN A 102 13.43 8.54 5.36
N SER A 103 14.04 7.80 4.42
CA SER A 103 13.47 6.60 3.84
C SER A 103 14.38 5.39 4.11
N ILE A 104 13.81 4.34 4.66
CA ILE A 104 14.50 3.11 5.04
C ILE A 104 13.72 1.93 4.48
N ILE A 105 14.32 1.20 3.54
CA ILE A 105 13.63 0.09 2.83
C ILE A 105 13.72 -1.22 3.64
N TYR A 106 14.78 -1.40 4.42
CA TYR A 106 15.01 -2.61 5.23
C TYR A 106 15.41 -2.26 6.66
N LEU A 107 14.84 -2.98 7.62
CA LEU A 107 15.27 -3.00 9.02
C LEU A 107 15.67 -4.43 9.41
N ASN A 108 16.86 -4.60 9.97
CA ASN A 108 17.38 -5.90 10.42
C ASN A 108 17.29 -7.00 9.35
N GLY A 109 17.53 -6.66 8.09
CA GLY A 109 17.49 -7.59 6.97
C GLY A 109 16.09 -7.96 6.46
N LYS A 110 15.02 -7.35 6.98
CA LYS A 110 13.64 -7.53 6.51
C LYS A 110 13.09 -6.24 5.90
N PRO A 111 12.23 -6.30 4.87
CA PRO A 111 11.48 -5.14 4.41
C PRO A 111 10.65 -4.54 5.55
N THR A 112 10.69 -3.21 5.67
CA THR A 112 9.91 -2.43 6.64
C THR A 112 8.76 -1.69 5.96
N CYS A 113 7.90 -1.07 6.75
CA CYS A 113 6.84 -0.17 6.31
C CYS A 113 6.88 1.16 7.10
N GLY A 114 6.13 2.17 6.68
CA GLY A 114 6.04 3.49 7.33
C GLY A 114 5.56 3.41 8.79
N THR A 115 4.57 2.57 9.08
CA THR A 115 4.05 2.32 10.44
C THR A 115 5.14 1.80 11.37
N GLN A 116 5.95 0.83 10.92
CA GLN A 116 7.02 0.27 11.75
C GLN A 116 8.10 1.32 12.05
N LEU A 117 8.44 2.16 11.07
CA LEU A 117 9.41 3.23 11.25
C LEU A 117 8.90 4.28 12.25
N PHE A 118 7.64 4.68 12.13
CA PHE A 118 7.02 5.63 13.06
C PHE A 118 6.87 5.04 14.47
N TYR A 119 6.47 3.77 14.59
CA TYR A 119 6.41 3.03 15.85
C TYR A 119 7.76 3.00 16.56
N ASN A 120 8.84 2.69 15.84
CA ASN A 120 10.19 2.68 16.41
C ASN A 120 10.60 4.07 16.94
N TYR A 121 10.20 5.14 16.26
CA TYR A 121 10.39 6.50 16.76
C TYR A 121 9.58 6.76 18.03
N LEU A 122 8.30 6.36 18.07
CA LEU A 122 7.47 6.54 19.27
C LEU A 122 8.02 5.80 20.49
N LEU A 123 8.62 4.62 20.31
CA LEU A 123 9.31 3.89 21.38
C LEU A 123 10.46 4.68 22.01
N THR A 124 11.08 5.62 21.27
CA THR A 124 12.12 6.51 21.82
C THR A 124 11.55 7.64 22.68
N LEU A 125 10.26 7.96 22.51
CA LEU A 125 9.57 9.01 23.25
C LEU A 125 8.82 8.46 24.47
N ASP A 126 8.22 7.28 24.33
CA ASP A 126 7.29 6.73 25.30
C ASP A 126 7.29 5.19 25.22
N THR A 127 7.60 4.54 26.33
CA THR A 127 7.69 3.08 26.40
C THR A 127 6.33 2.39 26.47
N LYS A 128 5.21 3.12 26.58
CA LYS A 128 3.86 2.52 26.61
C LYS A 128 3.54 1.66 25.39
N PHE A 129 4.16 1.96 24.26
CA PHE A 129 4.02 1.22 23.02
C PHE A 129 4.77 -0.12 23.03
N ASN A 130 5.66 -0.37 23.99
CA ASN A 130 6.42 -1.62 24.10
C ASN A 130 5.60 -2.73 24.77
N ASN A 131 4.42 -3.03 24.25
CA ASN A 131 3.55 -4.09 24.74
C ASN A 131 3.15 -5.03 23.58
N LYS A 132 2.44 -6.11 23.90
CA LYS A 132 2.07 -7.13 22.91
C LYS A 132 1.06 -6.62 21.89
N PHE A 133 0.10 -5.78 22.29
CA PHE A 133 -0.88 -5.18 21.39
C PHE A 133 -0.21 -4.49 20.21
N TYR A 134 0.69 -3.55 20.50
CA TYR A 134 1.33 -2.75 19.47
C TYR A 134 2.34 -3.54 18.64
N LYS A 135 3.04 -4.51 19.24
CA LYS A 135 3.94 -5.41 18.49
C LYS A 135 3.19 -6.22 17.45
N THR A 136 2.07 -6.85 17.83
CA THR A 136 1.23 -7.60 16.90
C THR A 136 0.62 -6.67 15.84
N PHE A 137 0.08 -5.52 16.25
CA PHE A 137 -0.52 -4.57 15.30
C PHE A 137 0.47 -4.08 14.23
N VAL A 138 1.67 -3.66 14.66
CA VAL A 138 2.71 -3.13 13.77
C VAL A 138 3.28 -4.23 12.87
N GLU A 139 3.53 -5.43 13.40
CA GLU A 139 4.03 -6.54 12.59
C GLU A 139 2.99 -7.01 11.56
N ALA A 140 1.72 -7.09 11.93
CA ALA A 140 0.63 -7.41 11.01
C ALA A 140 0.55 -6.41 9.84
N ILE A 141 0.71 -5.11 10.12
CA ILE A 141 0.76 -4.08 9.07
C ILE A 141 1.99 -4.28 8.17
N ARG A 142 3.18 -4.48 8.74
CA ARG A 142 4.42 -4.70 7.99
C ARG A 142 4.31 -5.92 7.06
N GLU A 143 3.81 -7.04 7.57
CA GLU A 143 3.61 -8.27 6.80
C GLU A 143 2.65 -8.05 5.62
N GLN A 144 1.53 -7.34 5.85
CA GLN A 144 0.56 -7.02 4.81
C GLN A 144 1.13 -6.10 3.74
N ASP A 145 1.79 -5.03 4.15
CA ASP A 145 2.36 -4.02 3.27
C ASP A 145 3.39 -4.63 2.32
N ASN A 146 4.30 -5.44 2.88
CA ASN A 146 5.36 -6.09 2.11
C ASN A 146 4.93 -7.41 1.45
N PHE A 147 3.72 -7.90 1.75
CA PHE A 147 3.25 -9.23 1.36
C PHE A 147 4.21 -10.36 1.80
N ASP A 148 4.88 -10.14 2.93
CA ASP A 148 5.93 -10.95 3.57
C ASP A 148 5.35 -11.60 4.84
N PHE A 149 4.38 -12.49 4.63
CA PHE A 149 3.56 -13.07 5.69
C PHE A 149 4.33 -14.09 6.54
N GLY A 150 4.15 -13.99 7.86
CA GLY A 150 4.76 -14.83 8.89
C GLY A 150 3.73 -15.20 9.95
N ASP A 151 4.08 -15.00 11.23
CA ASP A 151 3.23 -15.39 12.35
C ASP A 151 1.94 -14.56 12.43
N GLU A 152 1.93 -13.34 11.89
CA GLU A 152 0.79 -12.42 11.96
C GLU A 152 -0.06 -12.41 10.67
N GLU A 153 0.10 -13.39 9.77
CA GLU A 153 -0.58 -13.42 8.46
C GLU A 153 -2.10 -13.23 8.55
N TYR A 154 -2.72 -13.87 9.54
CA TYR A 154 -4.16 -13.77 9.76
C TYR A 154 -4.57 -12.35 10.14
N ASN A 155 -3.85 -11.73 11.09
CA ASN A 155 -4.10 -10.36 11.53
C ASN A 155 -3.80 -9.36 10.40
N ALA A 156 -2.70 -9.57 9.66
CA ALA A 156 -2.29 -8.77 8.52
C ALA A 156 -3.41 -8.65 7.47
N LYS A 157 -3.95 -9.80 7.05
CA LYS A 157 -5.03 -9.84 6.07
C LYS A 157 -6.38 -9.42 6.63
N LEU A 158 -6.67 -9.72 7.90
CA LEU A 158 -7.90 -9.27 8.57
C LEU A 158 -7.94 -7.75 8.68
N LEU A 159 -6.84 -7.10 9.02
CA LEU A 159 -6.71 -5.64 9.05
C LEU A 159 -6.93 -5.04 7.66
N ALA A 160 -6.27 -5.57 6.64
CA ALA A 160 -6.43 -5.13 5.25
C ALA A 160 -7.88 -5.26 4.76
N PHE A 161 -8.51 -6.41 5.04
CA PHE A 161 -9.92 -6.66 4.73
C PHE A 161 -10.83 -5.66 5.45
N THR A 162 -10.60 -5.45 6.75
CA THR A 162 -11.41 -4.54 7.57
C THR A 162 -11.33 -3.12 7.03
N HIS A 163 -10.12 -2.63 6.72
CA HIS A 163 -9.94 -1.32 6.09
C HIS A 163 -10.68 -1.21 4.75
N ALA A 164 -10.55 -2.21 3.88
CA ALA A 164 -11.24 -2.22 2.60
C ALA A 164 -12.77 -2.25 2.74
N LEU A 165 -13.29 -2.83 3.83
CA LEU A 165 -14.71 -2.94 4.10
C LEU A 165 -15.34 -1.64 4.61
N ILE A 166 -14.69 -0.96 5.56
CA ILE A 166 -15.29 0.19 6.27
C ILE A 166 -14.66 1.55 5.90
N GLY A 167 -13.58 1.54 5.13
CA GLY A 167 -12.88 2.75 4.72
C GLY A 167 -11.96 3.32 5.81
N PRO A 168 -11.20 4.39 5.47
CA PRO A 168 -10.10 4.90 6.29
C PRO A 168 -10.53 5.43 7.65
N GLU A 169 -11.56 6.29 7.70
CA GLU A 169 -11.95 6.97 8.95
C GLU A 169 -12.53 6.01 9.98
N GLU A 170 -13.46 5.14 9.56
CA GLU A 170 -14.05 4.13 10.44
C GLU A 170 -13.02 3.08 10.87
N TYR A 171 -12.05 2.74 10.01
CA TYR A 171 -10.93 1.89 10.39
C TYR A 171 -10.08 2.53 11.49
N ILE A 172 -9.68 3.79 11.34
CA ILE A 172 -8.92 4.52 12.37
C ILE A 172 -9.71 4.55 13.69
N ASN A 173 -11.01 4.90 13.63
CA ASN A 173 -11.86 4.96 14.81
C ASN A 173 -11.99 3.59 15.50
N LEU A 174 -12.18 2.52 14.72
CA LEU A 174 -12.25 1.15 15.23
C LEU A 174 -10.99 0.78 16.01
N ILE A 175 -9.80 0.94 15.41
CA ILE A 175 -8.54 0.52 16.05
C ILE A 175 -8.20 1.42 17.24
N CYS A 176 -8.43 2.74 17.14
CA CYS A 176 -8.17 3.67 18.25
C CYS A 176 -9.01 3.34 19.49
N ASN A 177 -10.20 2.78 19.32
CA ASN A 177 -11.11 2.41 20.42
C ASN A 177 -10.82 1.03 21.04
N LEU A 178 -9.87 0.25 20.51
CA LEU A 178 -9.46 -1.00 21.13
C LEU A 178 -8.69 -0.74 22.44
N ASN A 179 -8.88 -1.63 23.42
CA ASN A 179 -8.09 -1.64 24.65
C ASN A 179 -6.69 -2.18 24.36
N ASP A 180 -5.70 -1.28 24.42
CA ASP A 180 -4.29 -1.56 24.16
C ASP A 180 -3.53 -2.12 25.37
N ASN A 181 -4.24 -2.38 26.48
CA ASN A 181 -3.72 -3.17 27.61
C ASN A 181 -3.94 -4.68 27.42
N ASP A 182 -4.83 -5.08 26.51
CA ASP A 182 -5.10 -6.48 26.17
C ASP A 182 -4.28 -6.93 24.95
N ASP A 183 -4.34 -8.22 24.60
CA ASP A 183 -3.80 -8.70 23.33
C ASP A 183 -4.55 -8.06 22.14
N PHE A 184 -3.83 -7.78 21.05
CA PHE A 184 -4.46 -7.25 19.84
C PHE A 184 -5.50 -8.23 19.30
N LYS A 185 -6.75 -7.76 19.18
CA LYS A 185 -7.84 -8.54 18.62
C LYS A 185 -8.93 -7.64 18.07
N LEU A 186 -9.41 -7.96 16.87
CA LEU A 186 -10.61 -7.35 16.31
C LEU A 186 -11.88 -8.04 16.80
N SER A 187 -12.99 -7.32 16.79
CA SER A 187 -14.27 -7.87 17.22
C SER A 187 -14.68 -9.05 16.33
N LYS A 188 -15.42 -10.00 16.93
CA LYS A 188 -15.81 -11.26 16.27
C LYS A 188 -16.54 -11.04 14.93
N ILE A 189 -17.29 -9.95 14.80
CA ILE A 189 -18.01 -9.64 13.55
C ILE A 189 -17.05 -9.46 12.37
N TYR A 190 -15.91 -8.78 12.55
CA TYR A 190 -14.92 -8.63 11.47
C TYR A 190 -14.22 -9.95 11.16
N GLU A 191 -13.92 -10.76 12.17
CA GLU A 191 -13.37 -12.11 11.97
C GLU A 191 -14.32 -13.01 11.17
N ASP A 192 -15.62 -13.01 11.50
CA ASP A 192 -16.63 -13.83 10.83
C ASP A 192 -16.87 -13.36 9.39
N LEU A 193 -16.88 -12.05 9.15
CA LEU A 193 -16.94 -11.48 7.80
C LEU A 193 -15.72 -11.83 6.97
N TYR A 194 -14.52 -11.74 7.56
CA TYR A 194 -13.28 -12.11 6.88
C TYR A 194 -13.23 -13.61 6.53
N LYS A 195 -13.69 -14.49 7.43
CA LYS A 195 -13.81 -15.93 7.14
C LYS A 195 -14.77 -16.22 5.98
N SER A 196 -15.85 -15.45 5.85
CA SER A 196 -16.74 -15.53 4.68
C SER A 196 -16.02 -15.05 3.42
N ASP A 197 -15.28 -13.95 3.50
CA ASP A 197 -14.50 -13.40 2.39
C ASP A 197 -13.42 -14.36 1.89
N LEU A 198 -12.72 -15.06 2.79
CA LEU A 198 -11.73 -16.08 2.46
C LEU A 198 -12.30 -17.20 1.57
N LYS A 199 -13.55 -17.60 1.78
CA LYS A 199 -14.22 -18.59 0.92
C LYS A 199 -14.43 -18.04 -0.49
N LYS A 200 -14.90 -16.80 -0.60
CA LYS A 200 -15.10 -16.11 -1.88
C LYS A 200 -13.77 -15.92 -2.62
N GLN A 201 -12.72 -15.52 -1.91
CA GLN A 201 -11.37 -15.40 -2.47
C GLN A 201 -10.90 -16.72 -3.08
N LYS A 202 -11.08 -17.84 -2.35
CA LYS A 202 -10.71 -19.17 -2.83
C LYS A 202 -11.45 -19.55 -4.11
N GLU A 203 -12.78 -19.44 -4.11
CA GLU A 203 -13.62 -19.73 -5.27
C GLU A 203 -13.23 -18.86 -6.48
N TYR A 204 -12.93 -17.59 -6.24
CA TYR A 204 -12.54 -16.64 -7.28
C TYR A 204 -11.15 -16.96 -7.86
N ILE A 205 -10.18 -17.32 -7.01
CA ILE A 205 -8.85 -17.77 -7.45
C ILE A 205 -8.97 -19.06 -8.27
N GLU A 206 -9.77 -20.04 -7.83
CA GLU A 206 -10.00 -21.28 -8.57
C GLU A 206 -10.62 -21.02 -9.94
N PHE A 207 -11.61 -20.12 -10.01
CA PHE A 207 -12.22 -19.69 -11.26
C PHE A 207 -11.18 -19.05 -12.21
N ILE A 208 -10.36 -18.12 -11.71
CA ILE A 208 -9.31 -17.48 -12.53
C ILE A 208 -8.28 -18.51 -12.96
N ASN A 209 -7.86 -19.41 -12.07
CA ASN A 209 -6.87 -20.44 -12.37
C ASN A 209 -7.35 -21.37 -13.49
N LYS A 210 -8.63 -21.76 -13.49
CA LYS A 210 -9.22 -22.58 -14.57
C LYS A 210 -9.32 -21.81 -15.90
N ASN A 211 -9.57 -20.50 -15.82
CA ASN A 211 -9.87 -19.67 -16.99
C ASN A 211 -8.71 -18.80 -17.48
N LEU A 212 -7.55 -18.86 -16.83
CA LEU A 212 -6.37 -18.08 -17.17
C LEU A 212 -6.00 -18.26 -18.65
N CYS A 213 -5.75 -17.14 -19.32
CA CYS A 213 -5.20 -17.12 -20.67
C CYS A 213 -3.67 -17.05 -20.55
N ILE A 214 -2.94 -17.97 -21.18
CA ILE A 214 -1.47 -17.97 -21.14
C ILE A 214 -0.96 -17.63 -22.55
N THR A 215 0.00 -16.72 -22.62
CA THR A 215 0.62 -16.24 -23.87
C THR A 215 2.09 -15.92 -23.64
N ASP A 216 2.82 -15.61 -24.72
CA ASP A 216 4.16 -15.07 -24.65
C ASP A 216 4.17 -13.54 -24.88
N TYR A 217 5.07 -12.83 -24.20
CA TYR A 217 5.33 -11.39 -24.39
C TYR A 217 6.81 -11.11 -24.17
N ASN A 218 7.52 -10.62 -25.20
CA ASN A 218 8.94 -10.26 -25.13
C ASN A 218 9.84 -11.33 -24.47
N GLY A 219 9.58 -12.61 -24.77
CA GLY A 219 10.32 -13.74 -24.20
C GLY A 219 9.86 -14.21 -22.81
N TYR A 220 8.86 -13.57 -22.23
CA TYR A 220 8.21 -14.01 -20.99
C TYR A 220 6.96 -14.83 -21.27
N LYS A 221 6.71 -15.84 -20.43
CA LYS A 221 5.41 -16.53 -20.38
C LYS A 221 4.48 -15.78 -19.43
N VAL A 222 3.31 -15.38 -19.90
CA VAL A 222 2.44 -14.43 -19.21
C VAL A 222 1.03 -14.99 -19.04
N GLY A 223 0.51 -14.93 -17.81
CA GLY A 223 -0.90 -15.13 -17.54
C GLY A 223 -1.68 -13.83 -17.77
N VAL A 224 -2.85 -13.90 -18.39
CA VAL A 224 -3.74 -12.77 -18.62
C VAL A 224 -5.11 -13.09 -18.04
N THR A 225 -5.63 -12.16 -17.25
CA THR A 225 -6.99 -12.24 -16.72
C THR A 225 -7.62 -10.86 -16.64
N ILE A 226 -8.95 -10.80 -16.76
CA ILE A 226 -9.76 -9.64 -16.41
C ILE A 226 -10.32 -9.91 -15.02
N CYS A 227 -9.99 -9.05 -14.06
CA CYS A 227 -10.36 -9.26 -12.67
C CYS A 227 -10.60 -7.93 -11.96
N GLU A 228 -11.69 -7.89 -11.21
CA GLU A 228 -12.18 -6.68 -10.55
C GLU A 228 -11.88 -6.67 -9.05
N GLN A 229 -11.64 -7.84 -8.45
CA GLN A 229 -11.55 -8.05 -7.00
C GLN A 229 -10.28 -8.82 -6.61
N TYR A 230 -9.79 -8.59 -5.38
CA TYR A 230 -8.67 -9.35 -4.79
C TYR A 230 -7.36 -9.37 -5.61
N ARG A 231 -7.13 -8.37 -6.47
CA ARG A 231 -5.96 -8.20 -7.34
C ARG A 231 -4.64 -8.74 -6.79
N SER A 232 -4.20 -8.31 -5.61
CA SER A 232 -2.90 -8.72 -5.04
C SER A 232 -2.90 -10.19 -4.65
N ILE A 233 -4.00 -10.67 -4.04
CA ILE A 233 -4.18 -12.07 -3.63
C ILE A 233 -4.25 -12.97 -4.86
N VAL A 234 -5.10 -12.63 -5.84
CA VAL A 234 -5.19 -13.32 -7.13
C VAL A 234 -3.84 -13.39 -7.81
N GLY A 235 -3.13 -12.26 -7.94
CA GLY A 235 -1.85 -12.25 -8.63
C GLY A 235 -0.79 -13.12 -7.96
N ASN A 236 -0.67 -13.04 -6.62
CA ASN A 236 0.26 -13.87 -5.87
C ASN A 236 -0.11 -15.37 -5.97
N SER A 237 -1.39 -15.71 -5.74
CA SER A 237 -1.87 -17.09 -5.76
C SER A 237 -1.75 -17.73 -7.13
N ILE A 238 -2.12 -17.02 -8.21
CA ILE A 238 -2.01 -17.57 -9.57
C ILE A 238 -0.55 -17.79 -9.96
N CYS A 239 0.36 -16.85 -9.68
CA CYS A 239 1.77 -17.05 -9.96
C CYS A 239 2.39 -18.22 -9.18
N LYS A 240 1.90 -18.52 -7.96
CA LYS A 240 2.29 -19.73 -7.21
C LYS A 240 1.69 -21.01 -7.79
N LEU A 241 0.43 -20.98 -8.21
CA LEU A 241 -0.28 -22.13 -8.79
C LEU A 241 0.16 -22.47 -10.22
N ARG A 242 0.74 -21.49 -10.93
CA ARG A 242 1.21 -21.60 -12.31
C ARG A 242 2.69 -21.24 -12.43
N PRO A 243 3.61 -22.10 -11.94
CA PRO A 243 5.04 -21.79 -11.98
C PRO A 243 5.59 -21.60 -13.40
N GLU A 244 4.87 -22.06 -14.43
CA GLU A 244 5.22 -21.85 -15.83
C GLU A 244 5.09 -20.40 -16.30
N ILE A 245 4.28 -19.56 -15.65
CA ILE A 245 4.20 -18.13 -15.99
C ILE A 245 5.26 -17.33 -15.23
N ASP A 246 5.85 -16.35 -15.89
CA ASP A 246 6.80 -15.41 -15.30
C ASP A 246 6.10 -14.31 -14.52
N PHE A 247 4.96 -13.85 -15.04
CA PHE A 247 4.10 -12.88 -14.36
C PHE A 247 2.67 -12.96 -14.89
N ILE A 248 1.75 -12.30 -14.19
CA ILE A 248 0.36 -12.15 -14.58
C ILE A 248 0.01 -10.67 -14.86
N ILE A 249 -0.73 -10.45 -15.94
CA ILE A 249 -1.40 -9.19 -16.29
C ILE A 249 -2.85 -9.30 -15.82
N ILE A 250 -3.21 -8.47 -14.84
CA ILE A 250 -4.57 -8.35 -14.30
C ILE A 250 -5.18 -7.05 -14.82
N ILE A 251 -6.15 -7.16 -15.72
CA ILE A 251 -6.84 -6.01 -16.33
C ILE A 251 -8.09 -5.69 -15.51
N ASN A 252 -8.24 -4.45 -15.08
CA ASN A 252 -9.40 -3.97 -14.34
C ASN A 252 -9.97 -2.71 -15.02
N PHE A 253 -11.06 -2.88 -15.76
CA PHE A 253 -11.72 -1.79 -16.47
C PHE A 253 -12.44 -0.84 -15.52
N ASN A 254 -13.05 -1.33 -14.44
CA ASN A 254 -13.72 -0.46 -13.46
C ASN A 254 -12.77 0.56 -12.82
N ARG A 255 -11.50 0.20 -12.63
CA ARG A 255 -10.47 1.09 -12.09
C ARG A 255 -9.67 1.82 -13.17
N ASN A 256 -9.88 1.53 -14.46
CA ASN A 256 -9.01 1.96 -15.56
C ASN A 256 -7.52 1.70 -15.25
N ARG A 257 -7.20 0.49 -14.78
CA ARG A 257 -5.84 0.11 -14.37
C ARG A 257 -5.51 -1.32 -14.79
N VAL A 258 -4.23 -1.55 -15.04
CA VAL A 258 -3.63 -2.87 -15.14
C VAL A 258 -2.69 -3.07 -13.97
N SER A 259 -2.67 -4.28 -13.42
CA SER A 259 -1.75 -4.68 -12.36
C SER A 259 -0.93 -5.87 -12.79
N LEU A 260 0.38 -5.76 -12.58
CA LEU A 260 1.36 -6.79 -12.89
C LEU A 260 1.80 -7.43 -11.58
N ARG A 261 1.81 -8.77 -11.51
CA ARG A 261 2.27 -9.51 -10.33
C ARG A 261 3.18 -10.65 -10.72
N SER A 262 4.21 -10.90 -9.92
CA SER A 262 5.13 -12.03 -10.06
C SER A 262 5.55 -12.51 -8.68
N VAL A 263 6.00 -13.76 -8.61
CA VAL A 263 6.69 -14.33 -7.43
C VAL A 263 8.12 -14.76 -7.77
N LYS A 264 8.60 -14.46 -9.00
CA LYS A 264 9.95 -14.79 -9.45
C LYS A 264 10.86 -13.59 -9.30
N GLU A 265 11.84 -13.68 -8.40
CA GLU A 265 12.79 -12.60 -8.13
C GLU A 265 13.64 -12.18 -9.35
N SER A 266 13.75 -13.03 -10.37
CA SER A 266 14.43 -12.68 -11.62
C SER A 266 13.66 -11.69 -12.49
N ILE A 267 12.38 -11.44 -12.20
CA ILE A 267 11.50 -10.56 -12.98
C ILE A 267 11.51 -9.15 -12.40
N ASP A 268 11.51 -8.15 -13.29
CA ASP A 268 11.44 -6.73 -12.94
C ASP A 268 10.20 -6.09 -13.57
N LEU A 269 9.08 -6.14 -12.83
CA LEU A 269 7.80 -5.62 -13.27
C LEU A 269 7.75 -4.09 -13.32
N ASN A 270 8.63 -3.39 -12.58
CA ASN A 270 8.75 -1.94 -12.69
C ASN A 270 9.16 -1.55 -14.12
N LYS A 271 10.20 -2.21 -14.65
CA LYS A 271 10.63 -2.00 -16.04
C LYS A 271 9.56 -2.42 -17.03
N ILE A 272 8.92 -3.58 -16.83
CA ILE A 272 7.86 -4.06 -17.73
C ILE A 272 6.67 -3.10 -17.74
N GLY A 273 6.22 -2.58 -16.59
CA GLY A 273 5.15 -1.59 -16.51
C GLY A 273 5.43 -0.33 -17.33
N LYS A 274 6.67 0.16 -17.30
CA LYS A 274 7.14 1.31 -18.10
C LYS A 274 7.10 1.05 -19.61
N THR A 275 7.20 -0.21 -20.04
CA THR A 275 7.04 -0.57 -21.47
C THR A 275 5.60 -0.39 -21.94
N PHE A 276 4.61 -0.51 -21.05
CA PHE A 276 3.20 -0.31 -21.38
C PHE A 276 2.81 1.16 -21.33
N HIS A 277 3.23 1.89 -20.30
CA HIS A 277 2.85 3.29 -20.08
C HIS A 277 4.02 4.08 -19.46
N PRO A 278 4.27 5.34 -19.84
CA PRO A 278 5.38 6.14 -19.28
C PRO A 278 5.29 6.31 -17.76
N ASP A 279 4.08 6.51 -17.24
CA ASP A 279 3.80 6.59 -15.80
C ASP A 279 3.47 5.21 -15.18
N GLY A 280 3.77 4.13 -15.92
CA GLY A 280 3.70 2.78 -15.38
C GLY A 280 4.91 2.47 -14.49
N GLY A 281 4.77 1.48 -13.61
CA GLY A 281 5.86 1.07 -12.72
C GLY A 281 5.38 0.62 -11.35
N GLY A 282 6.30 0.54 -10.41
CA GLY A 282 6.07 0.11 -9.03
C GLY A 282 7.28 -0.63 -8.47
N HIS A 283 7.03 -1.61 -7.59
CA HIS A 283 8.06 -2.51 -7.09
C HIS A 283 8.44 -3.57 -8.12
N LYS A 284 9.62 -4.15 -7.93
CA LYS A 284 10.18 -5.22 -8.77
C LYS A 284 9.19 -6.37 -9.02
N LEU A 285 8.41 -6.78 -8.02
CA LEU A 285 7.44 -7.90 -8.12
C LEU A 285 5.97 -7.46 -8.12
N SER A 286 5.70 -6.16 -8.11
CA SER A 286 4.35 -5.59 -8.07
C SER A 286 4.35 -4.21 -8.74
N ALA A 287 3.82 -4.15 -9.96
CA ALA A 287 3.72 -2.90 -10.71
C ALA A 287 2.30 -2.72 -11.25
N GLY A 288 2.04 -1.56 -11.87
CA GLY A 288 0.79 -1.28 -12.56
C GLY A 288 0.91 -0.09 -13.50
N PHE A 289 -0.17 0.17 -14.23
CA PHE A 289 -0.29 1.31 -15.14
C PHE A 289 -1.75 1.67 -15.44
N LEU A 290 -1.98 2.88 -15.96
CA LEU A 290 -3.30 3.38 -16.38
C LEU A 290 -3.77 2.65 -17.64
N ILE A 291 -5.09 2.42 -17.76
CA ILE A 291 -5.73 2.12 -19.04
C ILE A 291 -6.15 3.46 -19.64
N ASP A 292 -5.49 3.88 -20.71
CA ASP A 292 -5.74 5.12 -21.43
C ASP A 292 -5.40 4.96 -22.92
N SER A 293 -5.44 6.05 -23.69
CA SER A 293 -5.13 6.02 -25.13
C SER A 293 -3.70 5.53 -25.44
N LYS A 294 -2.75 5.66 -24.51
CA LYS A 294 -1.36 5.23 -24.69
C LYS A 294 -1.20 3.74 -24.45
N SER A 295 -1.79 3.21 -23.37
CA SER A 295 -1.61 1.80 -22.98
C SER A 295 -2.57 0.86 -23.69
N ILE A 296 -3.78 1.31 -24.06
CA ILE A 296 -4.82 0.44 -24.62
C ILE A 296 -4.40 -0.24 -25.91
N LEU A 297 -3.62 0.45 -26.75
CA LEU A 297 -3.09 -0.11 -28.00
C LEU A 297 -2.18 -1.32 -27.76
N LYS A 298 -1.41 -1.29 -26.67
CA LYS A 298 -0.52 -2.39 -26.25
C LYS A 298 -1.28 -3.49 -25.51
N LEU A 299 -2.42 -3.16 -24.89
CA LEU A 299 -3.28 -4.11 -24.19
C LEU A 299 -4.22 -4.89 -25.11
N LYS A 300 -4.61 -4.30 -26.24
CA LYS A 300 -5.59 -4.88 -27.17
C LYS A 300 -5.28 -6.34 -27.55
N PRO A 301 -4.04 -6.73 -27.89
CA PRO A 301 -3.72 -8.13 -28.20
C PRO A 301 -4.05 -9.10 -27.06
N PHE A 302 -3.77 -8.71 -25.80
CA PHE A 302 -4.07 -9.52 -24.62
C PHE A 302 -5.56 -9.62 -24.36
N ILE A 303 -6.31 -8.53 -24.56
CA ILE A 303 -7.77 -8.49 -24.42
C ILE A 303 -8.43 -9.39 -25.46
N ASP A 304 -8.04 -9.25 -26.73
CA ASP A 304 -8.58 -10.05 -27.83
C ASP A 304 -8.29 -11.55 -27.61
N LEU A 305 -7.07 -11.88 -27.15
CA LEU A 305 -6.70 -13.26 -26.81
C LEU A 305 -7.54 -13.82 -25.65
N TYR A 306 -7.75 -13.02 -24.60
CA TYR A 306 -8.58 -13.43 -23.47
C TYR A 306 -10.03 -13.71 -23.90
N ILE A 307 -10.62 -12.83 -24.72
CA ILE A 307 -11.98 -13.01 -25.27
C ILE A 307 -12.07 -14.29 -26.11
N ASN A 308 -11.09 -14.54 -26.99
CA ASN A 308 -11.06 -15.75 -27.80
C ASN A 308 -10.95 -17.02 -26.95
N ASN A 309 -10.14 -17.00 -25.88
CA ASN A 309 -10.01 -18.12 -24.95
C ASN A 309 -11.33 -18.43 -24.22
N LEU A 310 -12.18 -17.44 -23.96
CA LEU A 310 -13.53 -17.66 -23.41
C LEU A 310 -14.46 -18.34 -24.41
N THR A 311 -14.35 -18.00 -25.71
CA THR A 311 -15.19 -18.61 -26.75
C THR A 311 -14.85 -20.07 -27.04
N LEU A 312 -13.58 -20.47 -26.86
CA LEU A 312 -13.12 -21.85 -27.09
C LEU A 312 -13.46 -22.82 -25.95
N LYS A 313 -13.84 -22.30 -24.77
CA LYS A 313 -14.17 -23.09 -23.58
C LYS A 313 -15.68 -23.32 -23.39
N LYS A 314 -16.51 -22.81 -24.30
CA LYS A 314 -17.95 -23.11 -24.38
C LYS A 314 -18.18 -24.26 -25.35
#